data_AF-A0A3A5H8Z0-F1
#
_entry.id   AF-A0A3A5H8Z0-F1
#
_cell.length_a   1.000
_cell.length_b   1.000
_cell.length_c   1.000
_cell.angle_alpha   90.00
_cell.angle_beta   90.00
_cell.angle_gamma   90.00
#
_symmetry.space_group_name_H-M   'P 1'
#
loop_
_entity.id
_entity.type
_entity.pdbx_description
1 polymer ?
#
loop_
_entity_poly.entity_id
_entity_poly.type
_entity_poly.pdbx_seq_one_letter_code
_entity_poly.pdbx_strand_id
1 'polypeptide(L)'
;MSEPSGMSATAEPAEPSQPSQPSEPRESSGWLRAPRGRRVALALTVLAAFAGLAATGAVLDRNHDTGPDHPSTWDERVVPYVEIAERLRGLEFKHPVHVDFLAAKEFDKQVTADDSDLTDEDREDMADIKDLMRSLDLVPADLDLLEAANTMGSSGVIGLYSFDDDRVRINGTKLTPAVKSTLVHELTHVLQDQHFGIGDHMDSFEDDTTGAGSAYSALVEGDASRIETKYAKSLSRADRKALRKEQNGEAEAAEEGMAEIPSVLQTLMGAPYALGEALLDAAVVDADDDEANESVDDLFANPPTTDEHLLDPWSLLASEDPADPVKTPGLASGEKSFDSGTFGALTWYLVLAARIPELAALDAADGWGGDAYAAYRSGGESCVSIDFVGDNPSDTEEMARALRQWSAKGPAGAASVKADATTVHFRSCAAKAGRPVGSTPDDVLSLPLTRTYITIGALESGAPPLSARCAASGFIHRLPIDRLQGDFGERPGDEAIRREIWRSC
;
A
#
# COMPACT_ATOMS: atom_id res chain seq x y z
N MET A 1 -30.68 -49.06 -67.27
CA MET A 1 -29.87 -49.76 -68.29
C MET A 1 -28.54 -49.04 -68.40
N SER A 2 -27.46 -49.80 -68.24
CA SER A 2 -26.07 -49.49 -68.60
C SER A 2 -25.22 -48.64 -67.62
N GLU A 3 -24.56 -49.35 -66.71
CA GLU A 3 -23.17 -49.13 -66.24
C GLU A 3 -22.15 -49.60 -67.31
N PRO A 4 -20.80 -49.59 -67.12
CA PRO A 4 -19.88 -48.67 -66.41
C PRO A 4 -18.57 -48.39 -67.22
N SER A 5 -17.66 -47.59 -66.66
CA SER A 5 -16.16 -47.62 -66.75
C SER A 5 -15.65 -46.19 -66.45
N GLY A 6 -14.67 -45.89 -65.62
CA GLY A 6 -13.58 -46.64 -64.99
C GLY A 6 -12.36 -45.71 -64.94
N MET A 7 -11.52 -45.90 -63.91
CA MET A 7 -10.15 -45.39 -63.70
C MET A 7 -9.93 -44.19 -62.76
N SER A 8 -9.50 -44.63 -61.57
CA SER A 8 -8.76 -44.01 -60.49
C SER A 8 -7.49 -43.26 -60.91
N ALA A 9 -7.26 -42.10 -60.30
CA ALA A 9 -5.94 -41.58 -59.97
C ALA A 9 -6.03 -40.95 -58.57
N THR A 10 -5.59 -41.69 -57.57
CA THR A 10 -5.37 -41.27 -56.19
C THR A 10 -4.13 -40.39 -56.12
N ALA A 11 -4.29 -39.11 -55.78
CA ALA A 11 -3.20 -38.22 -55.43
C ALA A 11 -2.99 -38.24 -53.91
N GLU A 12 -1.72 -38.31 -53.52
CA GLU A 12 -1.18 -38.51 -52.17
C GLU A 12 -1.65 -37.48 -51.12
N PRO A 13 -1.67 -37.88 -49.84
CA PRO A 13 -1.97 -36.99 -48.71
C PRO A 13 -0.85 -35.96 -48.52
N ALA A 14 -1.25 -34.70 -48.33
CA ALA A 14 -0.37 -33.60 -47.99
C ALA A 14 0.38 -33.90 -46.68
N GLU A 15 1.72 -33.77 -46.73
CA GLU A 15 2.59 -33.85 -45.56
C GLU A 15 2.22 -32.76 -44.53
N PRO A 16 2.30 -33.07 -43.23
CA PRO A 16 2.11 -32.08 -42.18
C PRO A 16 3.25 -31.06 -42.22
N SER A 17 2.89 -29.79 -42.40
CA SER A 17 3.78 -28.64 -42.24
C SER A 17 4.49 -28.73 -40.89
N GLN A 18 5.82 -28.86 -40.92
CA GLN A 18 6.64 -28.80 -39.72
C GLN A 18 6.46 -27.45 -39.02
N PRO A 19 6.39 -27.41 -37.67
CA PRO A 19 6.43 -26.16 -36.94
C PRO A 19 7.77 -25.47 -37.21
N SER A 20 7.70 -24.23 -37.70
CA SER A 20 8.84 -23.33 -37.79
C SER A 20 9.53 -23.27 -36.43
N GLN A 21 10.82 -23.60 -36.41
CA GLN A 21 11.66 -23.41 -35.24
C GLN A 21 11.58 -21.95 -34.78
N PRO A 22 11.53 -21.68 -33.45
CA PRO A 22 11.62 -20.32 -32.96
C PRO A 22 12.95 -19.74 -33.42
N SER A 23 12.88 -18.65 -34.19
CA SER A 23 14.04 -17.83 -34.48
C SER A 23 14.65 -17.36 -33.16
N GLU A 24 15.94 -17.64 -32.97
CA GLU A 24 16.75 -17.05 -31.91
C GLU A 24 16.47 -15.54 -31.81
N PRO A 25 16.24 -14.98 -30.61
CA PRO A 25 16.18 -13.55 -30.44
C PRO A 25 17.54 -12.98 -30.84
N ARG A 26 17.55 -12.24 -31.95
CA ARG A 26 18.67 -11.36 -32.26
C ARG A 26 18.82 -10.38 -31.10
N GLU A 27 19.99 -10.38 -30.50
CA GLU A 27 20.48 -9.32 -29.62
C GLU A 27 20.19 -7.95 -30.26
N SER A 28 19.16 -7.28 -29.74
CA SER A 28 18.98 -5.85 -29.93
C SER A 28 19.45 -5.17 -28.65
N SER A 29 20.73 -4.82 -28.66
CA SER A 29 21.29 -3.81 -27.78
C SER A 29 20.56 -2.48 -28.02
N GLY A 30 19.89 -1.98 -26.97
CA GLY A 30 19.43 -0.60 -26.93
C GLY A 30 18.17 -0.37 -26.12
N TRP A 31 18.31 -0.16 -24.81
CA TRP A 31 17.33 0.59 -24.00
C TRP A 31 18.03 1.40 -22.91
N LEU A 32 18.72 2.46 -23.33
CA LEU A 32 18.84 3.72 -22.57
C LEU A 32 18.05 4.75 -23.36
N ARG A 33 16.72 4.67 -23.23
CA ARG A 33 15.79 5.71 -23.63
C ARG A 33 14.71 5.74 -22.56
N ALA A 34 14.81 6.72 -21.67
CA ALA A 34 13.70 7.13 -20.81
C ALA A 34 12.44 7.31 -21.67
N PRO A 35 11.37 6.55 -21.41
CA PRO A 35 10.04 6.89 -21.90
C PRO A 35 9.53 8.16 -21.22
N ARG A 36 8.50 8.76 -21.80
CA ARG A 36 7.78 9.92 -21.27
C ARG A 36 6.40 9.44 -20.79
N GLY A 37 6.14 9.46 -19.48
CA GLY A 37 4.84 9.16 -18.83
C GLY A 37 5.06 9.05 -17.32
N ARG A 38 4.55 10.00 -16.52
CA ARG A 38 3.30 10.00 -15.69
C ARG A 38 3.46 9.21 -14.38
N ARG A 39 3.57 9.95 -13.28
CA ARG A 39 3.98 9.50 -11.95
C ARG A 39 2.76 9.08 -11.10
N VAL A 40 2.70 7.78 -10.82
CA VAL A 40 2.35 7.05 -9.59
C VAL A 40 1.63 7.77 -8.42
N ALA A 41 0.66 7.07 -7.80
CA ALA A 41 -0.02 7.43 -6.56
C ALA A 41 0.94 7.84 -5.41
N LEU A 42 0.56 8.91 -4.69
CA LEU A 42 1.33 9.65 -3.68
C LEU A 42 2.01 8.81 -2.56
N ALA A 43 1.53 7.59 -2.30
CA ALA A 43 2.05 6.69 -1.26
C ALA A 43 3.27 5.87 -1.74
N LEU A 44 3.26 5.44 -3.01
CA LEU A 44 4.27 4.55 -3.59
C LEU A 44 5.60 5.27 -3.80
N THR A 45 5.58 6.56 -4.11
CA THR A 45 6.79 7.36 -4.36
C THR A 45 7.58 7.71 -3.10
N VAL A 46 6.97 7.70 -1.90
CA VAL A 46 7.67 7.98 -0.63
C VAL A 46 8.34 6.71 -0.05
N LEU A 47 7.98 5.52 -0.51
CA LEU A 47 8.60 4.26 -0.08
C LEU A 47 9.53 3.68 -1.17
N ALA A 48 9.08 3.64 -2.43
CA ALA A 48 9.86 3.07 -3.54
C ALA A 48 11.08 3.94 -3.92
N ALA A 49 10.97 5.27 -3.86
CA ALA A 49 12.11 6.14 -4.12
C ALA A 49 13.22 5.97 -3.07
N PHE A 50 12.90 5.62 -1.83
CA PHE A 50 13.89 5.57 -0.74
C PHE A 50 14.60 4.22 -0.61
N ALA A 51 13.93 3.11 -0.93
CA ALA A 51 14.58 1.80 -1.03
C ALA A 51 15.47 1.69 -2.29
N GLY A 52 15.01 2.21 -3.44
CA GLY A 52 15.76 2.16 -4.70
C GLY A 52 16.98 3.10 -4.73
N LEU A 53 16.89 4.30 -4.16
CA LEU A 53 18.02 5.25 -4.15
C LEU A 53 19.13 4.83 -3.19
N ALA A 54 18.83 4.26 -2.02
CA ALA A 54 19.88 3.81 -1.10
C ALA A 54 20.60 2.53 -1.58
N ALA A 55 19.97 1.71 -2.44
CA ALA A 55 20.63 0.60 -3.12
C ALA A 55 21.70 1.05 -4.14
N THR A 56 21.60 2.28 -4.68
CA THR A 56 22.61 2.81 -5.64
C THR A 56 23.93 3.25 -5.00
N GLY A 57 23.97 3.43 -3.68
CA GLY A 57 25.20 3.76 -2.93
C GLY A 57 26.24 2.63 -2.86
N ALA A 58 25.84 1.40 -3.18
CA ALA A 58 26.76 0.30 -3.42
C ALA A 58 27.23 0.32 -4.89
N VAL A 59 28.27 1.09 -5.18
CA VAL A 59 29.10 0.87 -6.38
C VAL A 59 29.83 -0.47 -6.23
N LEU A 60 29.09 -1.56 -6.42
CA LEU A 60 29.62 -2.90 -6.70
C LEU A 60 29.18 -3.26 -8.10
N ASP A 61 30.15 -3.17 -9.01
CA ASP A 61 30.23 -3.78 -10.34
C ASP A 61 28.97 -4.55 -10.78
N ARG A 62 27.97 -3.80 -11.26
CA ARG A 62 26.73 -4.31 -11.85
C ARG A 62 27.10 -5.02 -13.16
N ASN A 63 27.53 -6.26 -13.06
CA ASN A 63 27.72 -7.13 -14.21
C ASN A 63 26.34 -7.67 -14.62
N HIS A 64 25.56 -6.83 -15.30
CA HIS A 64 24.17 -7.07 -15.72
C HIS A 64 23.94 -8.36 -16.56
N ASP A 65 24.99 -9.09 -16.91
CA ASP A 65 24.91 -10.35 -17.66
C ASP A 65 24.67 -11.59 -16.77
N THR A 66 24.78 -11.45 -15.44
CA THR A 66 24.48 -12.49 -14.45
C THR A 66 23.64 -11.84 -13.35
N GLY A 67 22.42 -12.30 -13.09
CA GLY A 67 21.55 -11.75 -12.04
C GLY A 67 22.17 -11.74 -10.63
N PRO A 68 21.39 -11.38 -9.59
CA PRO A 68 21.90 -11.24 -8.22
C PRO A 68 22.72 -12.47 -7.75
N ASP A 69 23.78 -12.22 -6.98
CA ASP A 69 24.61 -13.31 -6.42
C ASP A 69 23.89 -13.96 -5.23
N HIS A 70 23.79 -15.29 -5.24
CA HIS A 70 23.13 -16.05 -4.19
C HIS A 70 24.13 -16.98 -3.48
N PRO A 71 24.17 -16.99 -2.13
CA PRO A 71 25.06 -17.89 -1.42
C PRO A 71 24.60 -19.35 -1.58
N SER A 72 25.56 -20.28 -1.59
CA SER A 72 25.24 -21.72 -1.69
C SER A 72 24.55 -22.29 -0.44
N THR A 73 24.62 -21.58 0.69
CA THR A 73 24.04 -21.98 1.98
C THR A 73 23.62 -20.75 2.77
N TRP A 74 22.56 -20.87 3.56
CA TRP A 74 22.16 -19.85 4.53
C TRP A 74 23.22 -19.61 5.61
N ASP A 75 23.26 -18.39 6.14
CA ASP A 75 24.00 -18.10 7.38
C ASP A 75 23.43 -18.95 8.53
N GLU A 76 24.30 -19.66 9.26
CA GLU A 76 23.90 -20.56 10.37
C GLU A 76 23.06 -19.84 11.43
N ARG A 77 23.23 -18.52 11.61
CA ARG A 77 22.44 -17.70 12.54
C ARG A 77 20.98 -17.53 12.09
N VAL A 78 20.74 -17.63 10.78
CA VAL A 78 19.45 -17.35 10.13
C VAL A 78 18.64 -18.62 9.93
N VAL A 79 19.28 -19.79 9.79
CA VAL A 79 18.63 -21.09 9.55
C VAL A 79 17.39 -21.36 10.42
N PRO A 80 17.38 -21.11 11.75
CA PRO A 80 16.18 -21.34 12.55
C PRO A 80 14.97 -20.48 12.11
N TYR A 81 15.22 -19.31 11.53
CA TYR A 81 14.19 -18.38 11.06
C TYR A 81 13.73 -18.69 9.64
N VAL A 82 14.62 -19.26 8.81
CA VAL A 82 14.26 -19.87 7.51
C VAL A 82 13.18 -20.93 7.73
N GLU A 83 13.45 -21.91 8.59
CA GLU A 83 12.50 -23.01 8.88
C GLU A 83 11.18 -22.49 9.48
N ILE A 84 11.24 -21.40 10.25
CA ILE A 84 10.04 -20.76 10.82
C ILE A 84 9.24 -20.04 9.73
N ALA A 85 9.88 -19.26 8.87
CA ALA A 85 9.24 -18.54 7.78
C ALA A 85 8.57 -19.53 6.82
N GLU A 86 9.29 -20.58 6.39
CA GLU A 86 8.74 -21.61 5.50
C GLU A 86 7.50 -22.28 6.11
N ARG A 87 7.60 -22.70 7.38
CA ARG A 87 6.49 -23.35 8.07
C ARG A 87 5.29 -22.43 8.28
N LEU A 88 5.50 -21.15 8.60
CA LEU A 88 4.40 -20.23 8.84
C LEU A 88 3.72 -19.79 7.56
N ARG A 89 4.51 -19.59 6.48
CA ARG A 89 4.01 -19.11 5.19
C ARG A 89 3.55 -20.23 4.26
N GLY A 90 3.96 -21.48 4.52
CA GLY A 90 3.62 -22.63 3.70
C GLY A 90 4.40 -22.73 2.39
N LEU A 91 5.50 -21.98 2.25
CA LEU A 91 6.34 -21.92 1.06
C LEU A 91 7.78 -22.34 1.39
N GLU A 92 8.50 -22.94 0.45
CA GLU A 92 9.92 -23.29 0.60
C GLU A 92 10.80 -22.29 -0.15
N PHE A 93 11.96 -21.92 0.41
CA PHE A 93 12.92 -21.08 -0.32
C PHE A 93 13.49 -21.81 -1.53
N LYS A 94 13.47 -21.17 -2.71
CA LYS A 94 14.07 -21.68 -3.94
C LYS A 94 15.60 -21.63 -3.90
N HIS A 95 16.17 -20.61 -3.26
CA HIS A 95 17.59 -20.50 -2.97
C HIS A 95 17.86 -19.60 -1.75
N PRO A 96 19.03 -19.73 -1.10
CA PRO A 96 19.45 -18.79 -0.07
C PRO A 96 19.66 -17.38 -0.62
N VAL A 97 19.53 -16.39 0.27
CA VAL A 97 19.94 -15.00 0.04
C VAL A 97 20.96 -14.56 1.09
N HIS A 98 21.69 -13.48 0.81
CA HIS A 98 22.57 -12.88 1.80
C HIS A 98 21.76 -12.16 2.89
N VAL A 99 22.21 -12.30 4.15
CA VAL A 99 21.64 -11.59 5.30
C VAL A 99 22.75 -10.83 6.03
N ASP A 100 22.74 -9.51 5.87
CA ASP A 100 23.76 -8.60 6.36
C ASP A 100 23.31 -7.93 7.66
N PHE A 101 23.95 -8.32 8.78
CA PHE A 101 23.72 -7.70 10.09
C PHE A 101 24.63 -6.48 10.24
N LEU A 102 24.06 -5.29 10.08
CA LEU A 102 24.78 -4.03 10.01
C LEU A 102 24.81 -3.32 11.36
N ALA A 103 25.86 -2.53 11.58
CA ALA A 103 25.85 -1.53 12.65
C ALA A 103 24.96 -0.35 12.21
N ALA A 104 24.26 0.30 13.15
CA ALA A 104 23.29 1.36 12.86
C ALA A 104 23.76 2.35 11.79
N LYS A 105 24.95 2.95 11.94
CA LYS A 105 25.49 3.90 10.94
C LYS A 105 25.65 3.33 9.53
N GLU A 106 25.99 2.05 9.38
CA GLU A 106 26.07 1.42 8.06
C GLU A 106 24.70 1.03 7.53
N PHE A 107 23.75 0.69 8.41
CA PHE A 107 22.35 0.48 8.07
C PHE A 107 21.68 1.78 7.62
N ASP A 108 21.92 2.89 8.30
CA ASP A 108 21.37 4.21 7.95
C ASP A 108 21.70 4.57 6.50
N LYS A 109 22.90 4.25 6.01
CA LYS A 109 23.29 4.46 4.60
C LYS A 109 22.51 3.59 3.60
N GLN A 110 21.88 2.51 4.06
CA GLN A 110 21.03 1.64 3.25
C GLN A 110 19.57 2.11 3.20
N VAL A 111 19.18 3.08 4.04
CA VAL A 111 17.79 3.59 4.13
C VAL A 111 17.73 5.12 4.03
N THR A 112 18.84 5.75 3.63
CA THR A 112 18.94 7.20 3.43
C THR A 112 19.66 7.50 2.12
N ALA A 113 19.36 8.65 1.54
CA ALA A 113 20.03 9.16 0.35
C ALA A 113 20.71 10.51 0.67
N ASP A 114 21.92 10.71 0.15
CA ASP A 114 22.56 12.02 0.15
C ASP A 114 22.02 12.85 -1.03
N ASP A 115 21.87 14.17 -0.84
CA ASP A 115 21.42 15.05 -1.94
C ASP A 115 22.34 14.96 -3.17
N SER A 116 23.62 14.64 -3.01
CA SER A 116 24.55 14.45 -4.13
C SER A 116 24.23 13.25 -5.02
N ASP A 117 23.49 12.28 -4.49
CA ASP A 117 23.17 11.03 -5.19
C ASP A 117 21.89 11.17 -6.03
N LEU A 118 21.10 12.21 -5.74
CA LEU A 118 19.87 12.51 -6.47
C LEU A 118 20.15 13.07 -7.86
N THR A 119 19.41 12.55 -8.84
CA THR A 119 19.34 13.10 -10.19
C THR A 119 18.49 14.38 -10.21
N ASP A 120 18.53 15.12 -11.33
CA ASP A 120 17.63 16.25 -11.53
C ASP A 120 16.16 15.80 -11.57
N GLU A 121 15.92 14.57 -12.04
CA GLU A 121 14.60 13.96 -12.11
C GLU A 121 14.06 13.67 -10.71
N ASP A 122 14.83 13.02 -9.83
CA ASP A 122 14.43 12.74 -8.44
C ASP A 122 14.07 14.01 -7.67
N ARG A 123 14.80 15.11 -7.93
CA ARG A 123 14.51 16.41 -7.33
C ARG A 123 13.20 17.00 -7.85
N GLU A 124 12.87 16.80 -9.13
CA GLU A 124 11.59 17.19 -9.71
C GLU A 124 10.45 16.31 -9.15
N ASP A 125 10.64 14.99 -9.10
CA ASP A 125 10.11 14.01 -8.13
C ASP A 125 9.50 14.60 -6.86
N MET A 126 10.41 14.81 -5.93
CA MET A 126 10.08 15.25 -4.59
C MET A 126 9.42 16.62 -4.57
N ALA A 127 9.79 17.52 -5.49
CA ALA A 127 9.17 18.83 -5.60
C ALA A 127 7.71 18.74 -6.03
N ASP A 128 7.38 17.88 -7.00
CA ASP A 128 6.03 17.65 -7.48
C ASP A 128 5.14 16.97 -6.42
N ILE A 129 5.66 15.94 -5.73
CA ILE A 129 4.97 15.28 -4.60
C ILE A 129 4.66 16.30 -3.50
N LYS A 130 5.67 17.07 -3.09
CA LYS A 130 5.50 18.16 -2.10
C LYS A 130 4.47 19.17 -2.58
N ASP A 131 4.50 19.58 -3.84
CA ASP A 131 3.56 20.56 -4.39
C ASP A 131 2.12 20.04 -4.43
N LEU A 132 1.91 18.75 -4.72
CA LEU A 132 0.60 18.09 -4.62
C LEU A 132 0.10 18.07 -3.17
N MET A 133 0.92 17.60 -2.22
CA MET A 133 0.56 17.61 -0.79
C MET A 133 0.26 19.02 -0.27
N ARG A 134 1.01 20.03 -0.72
CA ARG A 134 0.76 21.43 -0.39
C ARG A 134 -0.53 21.95 -0.99
N SER A 135 -0.91 21.51 -2.19
CA SER A 135 -2.18 21.89 -2.80
C SER A 135 -3.40 21.44 -1.99
N LEU A 136 -3.21 20.37 -1.21
CA LEU A 136 -4.18 19.80 -0.28
C LEU A 136 -3.97 20.29 1.16
N ASP A 137 -2.97 21.16 1.41
CA ASP A 137 -2.61 21.68 2.72
C ASP A 137 -2.32 20.57 3.75
N LEU A 138 -1.61 19.52 3.31
CA LEU A 138 -1.21 18.38 4.15
C LEU A 138 0.17 18.57 4.77
N VAL A 139 1.05 19.30 4.09
CA VAL A 139 2.44 19.52 4.51
C VAL A 139 2.80 21.01 4.49
N PRO A 140 3.73 21.46 5.36
CA PRO A 140 4.13 22.85 5.40
C PRO A 140 4.95 23.24 4.16
N ALA A 141 4.94 24.53 3.84
CA ALA A 141 5.59 25.06 2.64
C ALA A 141 7.12 24.87 2.64
N ASP A 142 7.72 24.86 3.82
CA ASP A 142 9.15 24.71 4.08
C ASP A 142 9.58 23.26 4.37
N LEU A 143 8.67 22.27 4.23
CA LEU A 143 9.04 20.85 4.36
C LEU A 143 10.21 20.51 3.45
N ASP A 144 11.30 19.99 4.02
CA ASP A 144 12.33 19.29 3.27
C ASP A 144 11.90 17.83 3.16
N LEU A 145 11.45 17.42 1.97
CA LEU A 145 10.90 16.09 1.76
C LEU A 145 12.00 15.01 1.80
N LEU A 146 13.23 15.34 1.37
CA LEU A 146 14.37 14.44 1.43
C LEU A 146 14.78 14.21 2.88
N GLU A 147 14.91 15.27 3.67
CA GLU A 147 15.23 15.16 5.10
C GLU A 147 14.14 14.39 5.86
N ALA A 148 12.87 14.67 5.56
CA ALA A 148 11.75 13.97 6.18
C ALA A 148 11.78 12.47 5.90
N ALA A 149 12.01 12.09 4.65
CA ALA A 149 12.05 10.70 4.27
C ALA A 149 13.31 9.97 4.76
N ASN A 150 14.48 10.62 4.74
CA ASN A 150 15.68 10.08 5.38
C ASN A 150 15.46 9.82 6.89
N THR A 151 14.78 10.75 7.58
CA THR A 151 14.46 10.61 9.00
C THR A 151 13.50 9.44 9.23
N MET A 152 12.48 9.29 8.39
CA MET A 152 11.55 8.16 8.45
C MET A 152 12.26 6.83 8.18
N GLY A 153 13.13 6.75 7.17
CA GLY A 153 13.92 5.57 6.86
C GLY A 153 14.84 5.15 8.02
N SER A 154 15.64 6.08 8.55
CA SER A 154 16.58 5.76 9.64
C SER A 154 15.92 5.48 10.99
N SER A 155 14.74 6.06 11.24
CA SER A 155 14.06 5.96 12.55
C SER A 155 12.97 4.89 12.58
N GLY A 156 12.37 4.56 11.44
CA GLY A 156 11.24 3.65 11.31
C GLY A 156 11.59 2.26 10.77
N VAL A 157 12.70 2.09 10.06
CA VAL A 157 13.08 0.83 9.40
C VAL A 157 14.16 0.11 10.20
N ILE A 158 13.91 -1.15 10.57
CA ILE A 158 14.82 -1.99 11.38
C ILE A 158 15.41 -3.14 10.55
N GLY A 159 14.81 -3.47 9.41
CA GLY A 159 15.29 -4.42 8.42
C GLY A 159 14.72 -4.07 7.05
N LEU A 160 15.37 -4.55 5.99
CA LEU A 160 14.83 -4.47 4.64
C LEU A 160 15.35 -5.62 3.77
N TYR A 161 14.48 -6.18 2.95
CA TYR A 161 14.82 -6.95 1.76
C TYR A 161 14.81 -6.02 0.54
N SER A 162 15.85 -6.09 -0.28
CA SER A 162 15.90 -5.36 -1.55
C SER A 162 15.61 -6.31 -2.71
N PHE A 163 14.56 -6.01 -3.48
CA PHE A 163 14.20 -6.70 -4.71
C PHE A 163 15.19 -6.45 -5.87
N ASP A 164 16.09 -5.47 -5.73
CA ASP A 164 17.10 -5.15 -6.75
C ASP A 164 18.33 -6.07 -6.70
N ASP A 165 18.74 -6.46 -5.49
CA ASP A 165 19.96 -7.23 -5.26
C ASP A 165 19.78 -8.53 -4.48
N ASP A 166 18.53 -8.87 -4.15
CA ASP A 166 18.11 -10.06 -3.41
C ASP A 166 18.89 -10.25 -2.10
N ARG A 167 19.00 -9.18 -1.30
CA ARG A 167 19.68 -9.22 0.00
C ARG A 167 18.82 -8.66 1.11
N VAL A 168 18.86 -9.32 2.26
CA VAL A 168 18.30 -8.83 3.52
C VAL A 168 19.37 -8.06 4.28
N ARG A 169 19.03 -6.86 4.74
CA ARG A 169 19.87 -6.01 5.61
C ARG A 169 19.13 -5.79 6.92
N ILE A 170 19.82 -5.95 8.04
CA ILE A 170 19.24 -5.84 9.38
C ILE A 170 20.00 -4.79 10.20
N ASN A 171 19.27 -3.88 10.83
CA ASN A 171 19.79 -2.90 11.76
C ASN A 171 20.08 -3.56 13.12
N GLY A 172 21.31 -4.03 13.29
CA GLY A 172 21.78 -4.59 14.56
C GLY A 172 22.64 -5.83 14.38
N THR A 173 23.71 -5.93 15.16
CA THR A 173 24.66 -7.05 15.07
C THR A 173 24.31 -8.22 16.00
N LYS A 174 23.16 -8.17 16.67
CA LYS A 174 22.72 -9.16 17.67
C LYS A 174 21.29 -9.58 17.38
N LEU A 175 21.03 -10.89 17.50
CA LEU A 175 19.68 -11.45 17.43
C LEU A 175 18.90 -11.18 18.73
N THR A 176 18.45 -9.95 18.93
CA THR A 176 17.48 -9.60 19.97
C THR A 176 16.09 -10.14 19.58
N PRO A 177 15.14 -10.29 20.52
CA PRO A 177 13.74 -10.56 20.20
C PRO A 177 13.18 -9.75 19.03
N ALA A 178 13.36 -8.42 19.01
CA ALA A 178 12.89 -7.56 17.91
C ALA A 178 13.56 -7.92 16.58
N VAL A 179 14.90 -7.99 16.53
CA VAL A 179 15.65 -8.38 15.33
C VAL A 179 15.22 -9.73 14.77
N LYS A 180 14.87 -10.69 15.63
CA LYS A 180 14.37 -12.01 15.21
C LYS A 180 12.98 -11.93 14.57
N SER A 181 12.13 -11.03 15.08
CA SER A 181 10.81 -10.76 14.52
C SER A 181 10.94 -10.13 13.13
N THR A 182 11.73 -9.07 13.02
CA THR A 182 12.07 -8.43 11.75
C THR A 182 12.69 -9.40 10.77
N LEU A 183 13.59 -10.30 11.19
CA LEU A 183 14.16 -11.29 10.29
C LEU A 183 13.11 -12.24 9.69
N VAL A 184 12.06 -12.61 10.44
CA VAL A 184 10.95 -13.41 9.91
C VAL A 184 10.14 -12.60 8.89
N HIS A 185 9.96 -11.30 9.13
CA HIS A 185 9.34 -10.36 8.20
C HIS A 185 10.11 -10.32 6.87
N GLU A 186 11.41 -10.00 6.92
CA GLU A 186 12.24 -9.90 5.71
C GLU A 186 12.38 -11.23 4.95
N LEU A 187 12.47 -12.34 5.67
CA LEU A 187 12.48 -13.67 5.05
C LEU A 187 11.14 -13.99 4.37
N THR A 188 10.04 -13.39 4.80
CA THR A 188 8.75 -13.51 4.10
C THR A 188 8.78 -12.75 2.78
N HIS A 189 9.38 -11.56 2.71
CA HIS A 189 9.60 -10.88 1.42
C HIS A 189 10.44 -11.71 0.45
N VAL A 190 11.49 -12.37 0.94
CA VAL A 190 12.29 -13.28 0.10
C VAL A 190 11.42 -14.44 -0.42
N LEU A 191 10.55 -15.03 0.40
CA LEU A 191 9.60 -16.07 -0.06
C LEU A 191 8.65 -15.51 -1.12
N GLN A 192 8.04 -14.35 -0.85
CA GLN A 192 7.11 -13.72 -1.77
C GLN A 192 7.77 -13.45 -3.12
N ASP A 193 8.96 -12.86 -3.11
CA ASP A 193 9.70 -12.52 -4.32
C ASP A 193 10.09 -13.75 -5.13
N GLN A 194 10.66 -14.76 -4.47
CA GLN A 194 11.04 -16.00 -5.15
C GLN A 194 9.84 -16.73 -5.76
N HIS A 195 8.65 -16.66 -5.16
CA HIS A 195 7.46 -17.39 -5.64
C HIS A 195 6.58 -16.61 -6.60
N PHE A 196 6.46 -15.29 -6.42
CA PHE A 196 5.51 -14.43 -7.14
C PHE A 196 6.18 -13.36 -8.01
N GLY A 197 7.51 -13.21 -7.96
CA GLY A 197 8.25 -12.20 -8.73
C GLY A 197 7.81 -10.78 -8.35
N ILE A 198 7.86 -10.48 -7.05
CA ILE A 198 7.32 -9.23 -6.50
C ILE A 198 8.03 -8.02 -7.11
N GLY A 199 9.36 -8.07 -7.24
CA GLY A 199 10.12 -6.98 -7.88
C GLY A 199 9.63 -6.65 -9.29
N ASP A 200 9.58 -7.67 -10.17
CA ASP A 200 9.09 -7.52 -11.55
C ASP A 200 7.64 -7.01 -11.62
N HIS A 201 6.78 -7.42 -10.67
CA HIS A 201 5.39 -6.97 -10.63
C HIS A 201 5.29 -5.52 -10.14
N MET A 202 6.06 -5.12 -9.13
CA MET A 202 6.12 -3.73 -8.67
C MET A 202 6.58 -2.79 -9.78
N ASP A 203 7.60 -3.18 -10.56
CA ASP A 203 8.07 -2.41 -11.73
C ASP A 203 6.97 -2.24 -12.79
N SER A 204 6.09 -3.23 -12.93
CA SER A 204 4.97 -3.13 -13.89
C SER A 204 3.95 -2.04 -13.54
N PHE A 205 3.97 -1.52 -12.30
CA PHE A 205 3.13 -0.42 -11.83
C PHE A 205 3.79 0.97 -11.94
N GLU A 206 4.99 1.10 -12.50
CA GLU A 206 5.66 2.41 -12.67
C GLU A 206 4.78 3.43 -13.43
N ASP A 207 4.00 2.96 -14.41
CA ASP A 207 3.06 3.77 -15.20
C ASP A 207 1.60 3.64 -14.70
N ASP A 208 1.36 3.01 -13.54
CA ASP A 208 0.01 2.78 -13.03
C ASP A 208 -0.68 4.09 -12.64
N THR A 209 -1.92 4.22 -13.10
CA THR A 209 -2.79 5.33 -12.77
C THR A 209 -4.06 4.89 -12.07
N THR A 210 -4.19 3.62 -11.68
CA THR A 210 -5.45 3.01 -11.19
C THR A 210 -5.48 2.79 -9.68
N GLY A 211 -4.33 2.85 -9.00
CA GLY A 211 -4.21 2.58 -7.57
C GLY A 211 -3.88 1.11 -7.26
N ALA A 212 -3.81 0.25 -8.28
CA ALA A 212 -3.44 -1.15 -8.17
C ALA A 212 -2.04 -1.34 -7.56
N GLY A 213 -1.08 -0.46 -7.87
CA GLY A 213 0.26 -0.53 -7.25
C GLY A 213 0.22 -0.36 -5.73
N SER A 214 -0.63 0.54 -5.22
CA SER A 214 -0.78 0.78 -3.78
C SER A 214 -1.42 -0.43 -3.08
N ALA A 215 -2.45 -1.01 -3.71
CA ALA A 215 -3.10 -2.21 -3.22
C ALA A 215 -2.14 -3.40 -3.20
N TYR A 216 -1.34 -3.57 -4.25
CA TYR A 216 -0.32 -4.61 -4.33
C TYR A 216 0.76 -4.46 -3.26
N SER A 217 1.24 -3.24 -3.02
CA SER A 217 2.22 -2.98 -1.97
C SER A 217 1.67 -3.32 -0.57
N ALA A 218 0.41 -2.98 -0.30
CA ALA A 218 -0.25 -3.38 0.94
C ALA A 218 -0.47 -4.89 1.05
N LEU A 219 -0.65 -5.61 -0.06
CA LEU A 219 -0.70 -7.07 -0.06
C LEU A 219 0.65 -7.68 0.34
N VAL A 220 1.76 -7.17 -0.24
CA VAL A 220 3.14 -7.60 0.07
C VAL A 220 3.47 -7.38 1.55
N GLU A 221 3.31 -6.15 2.04
CA GLU A 221 3.61 -5.77 3.42
C GLU A 221 2.64 -6.41 4.43
N GLY A 222 1.38 -6.55 4.04
CA GLY A 222 0.35 -7.19 4.86
C GLY A 222 0.66 -8.66 5.11
N ASP A 223 1.12 -9.41 4.11
CA ASP A 223 1.44 -10.83 4.27
C ASP A 223 2.72 -11.02 5.11
N ALA A 224 3.73 -10.17 4.93
CA ALA A 224 4.92 -10.17 5.79
C ALA A 224 4.56 -9.86 7.25
N SER A 225 3.71 -8.84 7.48
CA SER A 225 3.19 -8.47 8.80
C SER A 225 2.37 -9.60 9.43
N ARG A 226 1.50 -10.26 8.66
CA ARG A 226 0.70 -11.41 9.10
C ARG A 226 1.60 -12.56 9.58
N ILE A 227 2.66 -12.90 8.84
CA ILE A 227 3.61 -13.95 9.21
C ILE A 227 4.42 -13.55 10.45
N GLU A 228 4.85 -12.30 10.55
CA GLU A 228 5.50 -11.77 11.74
C GLU A 228 4.58 -11.87 12.99
N THR A 229 3.30 -11.49 12.85
CA THR A 229 2.29 -11.64 13.89
C THR A 229 2.10 -13.10 14.29
N LYS A 230 2.04 -14.04 13.33
CA LYS A 230 2.00 -15.49 13.60
C LYS A 230 3.24 -15.94 14.37
N TYR A 231 4.43 -15.45 14.01
CA TYR A 231 5.66 -15.72 14.75
C TYR A 231 5.57 -15.23 16.20
N ALA A 232 5.22 -13.97 16.42
CA ALA A 232 5.06 -13.40 17.76
C ALA A 232 4.02 -14.16 18.61
N LYS A 233 2.92 -14.62 17.99
CA LYS A 233 1.89 -15.47 18.62
C LYS A 233 2.40 -16.88 18.93
N SER A 234 3.37 -17.41 18.19
CA SER A 234 3.99 -18.72 18.45
C SER A 234 4.99 -18.71 19.62
N LEU A 235 5.53 -17.54 19.97
CA LEU A 235 6.52 -17.40 21.05
C LEU A 235 5.96 -17.77 22.43
N SER A 236 6.87 -18.21 23.31
CA SER A 236 6.58 -18.39 24.72
C SER A 236 6.10 -17.07 25.35
N ARG A 237 5.34 -17.15 26.47
CA ARG A 237 4.87 -15.93 27.17
C ARG A 237 6.02 -15.01 27.58
N ALA A 238 7.18 -15.58 27.94
CA ALA A 238 8.35 -14.80 28.35
C ALA A 238 8.99 -14.10 27.15
N ASP A 239 9.18 -14.82 26.04
CA ASP A 239 9.79 -14.26 24.82
C ASP A 239 8.88 -13.23 24.16
N ARG A 240 7.57 -13.49 24.11
CA ARG A 240 6.59 -12.52 23.61
C ARG A 240 6.58 -11.23 24.44
N LYS A 241 6.74 -11.34 25.76
CA LYS A 241 6.87 -10.16 26.63
C LYS A 241 8.17 -9.40 26.38
N ALA A 242 9.27 -10.11 26.10
CA ALA A 242 10.54 -9.49 25.76
C ALA A 242 10.46 -8.76 24.41
N LEU A 243 9.91 -9.43 23.38
CA LEU A 243 9.64 -8.86 22.06
C LEU A 243 8.81 -7.57 22.16
N ARG A 244 7.63 -7.63 22.79
CA ARG A 244 6.78 -6.45 22.98
C ARG A 244 7.48 -5.31 23.71
N LYS A 245 8.33 -5.62 24.68
CA LYS A 245 9.08 -4.58 25.39
C LYS A 245 10.08 -3.88 24.47
N GLU A 246 10.76 -4.62 23.61
CA GLU A 246 11.71 -4.05 22.65
C GLU A 246 10.98 -3.26 21.55
N GLN A 247 9.95 -3.83 20.94
CA GLN A 247 9.12 -3.14 19.94
C GLN A 247 8.50 -1.85 20.47
N ASN A 248 8.00 -1.85 21.72
CA ASN A 248 7.50 -0.61 22.33
C ASN A 248 8.60 0.44 22.49
N GLY A 249 9.82 0.04 22.87
CA GLY A 249 10.94 0.97 22.98
C GLY A 249 11.41 1.50 21.62
N GLU A 250 11.35 0.67 20.58
CA GLU A 250 11.62 1.07 19.20
C GLU A 250 10.56 2.04 18.68
N ALA A 251 9.27 1.77 18.94
CA ALA A 251 8.16 2.66 18.60
C ALA A 251 8.27 4.01 19.33
N GLU A 252 8.59 4.02 20.63
CA GLU A 252 8.82 5.25 21.40
C GLU A 252 10.00 6.07 20.81
N ALA A 253 11.08 5.40 20.40
CA ALA A 253 12.23 6.07 19.79
C ALA A 253 11.92 6.61 18.38
N ALA A 254 11.14 5.85 17.60
CA ALA A 254 10.67 6.25 16.28
C ALA A 254 9.73 7.47 16.37
N GLU A 255 8.80 7.48 17.33
CA GLU A 255 7.91 8.61 17.62
C GLU A 255 8.72 9.87 17.99
N GLU A 256 9.72 9.73 18.86
CA GLU A 256 10.61 10.85 19.21
C GLU A 256 11.42 11.35 18.01
N GLY A 257 11.96 10.43 17.21
CA GLY A 257 12.77 10.76 16.02
C GLY A 257 11.97 11.42 14.90
N MET A 258 10.68 11.10 14.78
CA MET A 258 9.80 11.59 13.71
C MET A 258 8.82 12.69 14.16
N ALA A 259 8.97 13.25 15.37
CA ALA A 259 8.02 14.22 15.93
C ALA A 259 7.79 15.49 15.07
N GLU A 260 8.78 15.90 14.26
CA GLU A 260 8.66 17.06 13.36
C GLU A 260 8.16 16.68 11.95
N ILE A 261 8.05 15.38 11.66
CA ILE A 261 7.55 14.88 10.37
C ILE A 261 6.03 14.98 10.36
N PRO A 262 5.41 15.59 9.34
CA PRO A 262 3.95 15.61 9.22
C PRO A 262 3.34 14.21 9.37
N SER A 263 2.38 14.06 10.28
CA SER A 263 1.73 12.78 10.61
C SER A 263 1.20 12.04 9.39
N VAL A 264 0.69 12.76 8.38
CA VAL A 264 0.23 12.19 7.12
C VAL A 264 1.31 11.37 6.39
N LEU A 265 2.58 11.80 6.44
CA LEU A 265 3.69 11.06 5.83
C LEU A 265 3.96 9.76 6.61
N GLN A 266 3.96 9.85 7.94
CA GLN A 266 4.13 8.69 8.81
C GLN A 266 2.98 7.69 8.64
N THR A 267 1.74 8.18 8.51
CA THR A 267 0.57 7.36 8.23
C THR A 267 0.67 6.66 6.88
N LEU A 268 1.06 7.38 5.81
CA LEU A 268 1.23 6.80 4.48
C LEU A 268 2.32 5.72 4.46
N MET A 269 3.40 5.91 5.24
CA MET A 269 4.44 4.90 5.42
C MET A 269 3.93 3.64 6.15
N GLY A 270 3.16 3.81 7.23
CA GLY A 270 2.66 2.69 8.04
C GLY A 270 1.40 2.00 7.51
N ALA A 271 0.67 2.63 6.59
CA ALA A 271 -0.61 2.13 6.09
C ALA A 271 -0.53 0.75 5.41
N PRO A 272 0.45 0.45 4.53
CA PRO A 272 0.56 -0.87 3.90
C PRO A 272 0.67 -2.02 4.91
N TYR A 273 1.42 -1.82 6.00
CA TYR A 273 1.57 -2.81 7.07
C TYR A 273 0.26 -3.05 7.81
N ALA A 274 -0.34 -1.98 8.34
CA ALA A 274 -1.51 -2.09 9.21
C ALA A 274 -2.79 -2.46 8.43
N LEU A 275 -3.05 -1.77 7.32
CA LEU A 275 -4.24 -2.02 6.51
C LEU A 275 -4.09 -3.29 5.67
N GLY A 276 -2.89 -3.60 5.20
CA GLY A 276 -2.61 -4.85 4.47
C GLY A 276 -2.79 -6.09 5.33
N GLU A 277 -2.28 -6.10 6.57
CA GLU A 277 -2.50 -7.22 7.49
C GLU A 277 -4.00 -7.37 7.80
N ALA A 278 -4.71 -6.26 8.07
CA ALA A 278 -6.14 -6.28 8.34
C ALA A 278 -6.97 -6.75 7.12
N LEU A 279 -6.56 -6.38 5.90
CA LEU A 279 -7.14 -6.87 4.65
C LEU A 279 -7.01 -8.39 4.55
N LEU A 280 -5.80 -8.91 4.75
CA LEU A 280 -5.54 -10.34 4.67
C LEU A 280 -6.22 -11.13 5.78
N ASP A 281 -6.19 -10.64 7.01
CA ASP A 281 -6.90 -11.26 8.14
C ASP A 281 -8.41 -11.37 7.86
N ALA A 282 -9.01 -10.35 7.22
CA ALA A 282 -10.40 -10.40 6.78
C ALA A 282 -10.59 -11.40 5.63
N ALA A 283 -9.67 -11.44 4.66
CA ALA A 283 -9.76 -12.32 3.50
C ALA A 283 -9.67 -13.82 3.86
N VAL A 284 -8.94 -14.15 4.93
CA VAL A 284 -8.69 -15.54 5.36
C VAL A 284 -9.44 -15.94 6.62
N VAL A 285 -10.39 -15.13 7.10
CA VAL A 285 -11.05 -15.32 8.41
C VAL A 285 -11.76 -16.67 8.60
N ASP A 286 -12.27 -17.26 7.52
CA ASP A 286 -12.98 -18.55 7.53
C ASP A 286 -12.07 -19.74 7.19
N ALA A 287 -10.79 -19.49 6.89
CA ALA A 287 -9.82 -20.50 6.45
C ALA A 287 -9.03 -21.07 7.62
N ASP A 288 -8.64 -22.35 7.54
CA ASP A 288 -7.57 -22.86 8.40
C ASP A 288 -6.19 -22.35 7.95
N ASP A 289 -5.12 -22.70 8.67
CA ASP A 289 -3.79 -22.11 8.40
C ASP A 289 -3.25 -22.43 6.99
N ASP A 290 -3.53 -23.63 6.46
CA ASP A 290 -3.06 -24.03 5.14
C ASP A 290 -3.92 -23.35 4.05
N GLU A 291 -5.25 -23.41 4.21
CA GLU A 291 -6.21 -22.73 3.32
C GLU A 291 -5.99 -21.21 3.30
N ALA A 292 -5.60 -20.61 4.43
CA ALA A 292 -5.31 -19.19 4.52
C ALA A 292 -4.09 -18.80 3.68
N ASN A 293 -3.03 -19.62 3.70
CA ASN A 293 -1.84 -19.36 2.89
C ASN A 293 -2.13 -19.53 1.40
N GLU A 294 -2.89 -20.56 1.01
CA GLU A 294 -3.36 -20.72 -0.38
C GLU A 294 -4.21 -19.53 -0.85
N SER A 295 -5.10 -19.03 0.01
CA SER A 295 -5.93 -17.85 -0.31
C SER A 295 -5.10 -16.58 -0.51
N VAL A 296 -4.01 -16.41 0.25
CA VAL A 296 -3.08 -15.29 0.05
C VAL A 296 -2.29 -15.46 -1.26
N ASP A 297 -1.88 -16.68 -1.61
CA ASP A 297 -1.22 -16.98 -2.89
C ASP A 297 -2.11 -16.62 -4.08
N ASP A 298 -3.42 -16.92 -3.99
CA ASP A 298 -4.40 -16.56 -4.99
C ASP A 298 -4.56 -15.03 -5.16
N LEU A 299 -4.43 -14.27 -4.07
CA LEU A 299 -4.40 -12.79 -4.11
C LEU A 299 -3.12 -12.27 -4.77
N PHE A 300 -1.97 -12.92 -4.61
CA PHE A 300 -0.76 -12.53 -5.36
C PHE A 300 -0.92 -12.81 -6.86
N ALA A 301 -1.62 -13.87 -7.23
CA ALA A 301 -1.91 -14.21 -8.61
C ALA A 301 -2.96 -13.28 -9.24
N ASN A 302 -3.93 -12.81 -8.46
CA ASN A 302 -5.01 -11.91 -8.88
C ASN A 302 -5.13 -10.74 -7.89
N PRO A 303 -4.20 -9.78 -7.93
CA PRO A 303 -4.16 -8.73 -6.92
C PRO A 303 -5.35 -7.77 -7.05
N PRO A 304 -5.78 -7.16 -5.94
CA PRO A 304 -6.80 -6.14 -5.99
C PRO A 304 -6.38 -4.96 -6.88
N THR A 305 -7.34 -4.40 -7.61
CA THR A 305 -7.07 -3.35 -8.61
C THR A 305 -7.26 -1.93 -8.07
N THR A 306 -7.75 -1.79 -6.85
CA THR A 306 -8.06 -0.51 -6.19
C THR A 306 -7.58 -0.53 -4.73
N ASP A 307 -7.29 0.65 -4.18
CA ASP A 307 -6.86 0.78 -2.78
C ASP A 307 -8.04 0.89 -1.78
N GLU A 308 -9.29 0.84 -2.26
CA GLU A 308 -10.50 0.93 -1.42
C GLU A 308 -10.61 -0.23 -0.43
N HIS A 309 -10.14 -1.41 -0.84
CA HIS A 309 -10.13 -2.62 -0.05
C HIS A 309 -9.30 -2.47 1.23
N LEU A 310 -8.37 -1.51 1.28
CA LEU A 310 -7.58 -1.23 2.48
C LEU A 310 -8.42 -0.57 3.58
N LEU A 311 -9.38 0.29 3.21
CA LEU A 311 -10.29 0.93 4.17
C LEU A 311 -11.48 0.04 4.51
N ASP A 312 -11.99 -0.71 3.54
CA ASP A 312 -13.07 -1.67 3.74
C ASP A 312 -12.74 -3.02 3.08
N PRO A 313 -12.02 -3.92 3.77
CA PRO A 313 -11.65 -5.24 3.26
C PRO A 313 -12.82 -6.11 2.79
N TRP A 314 -14.04 -5.80 3.22
CA TRP A 314 -15.21 -6.53 2.76
C TRP A 314 -15.54 -6.28 1.29
N SER A 315 -15.17 -5.12 0.75
CA SER A 315 -15.37 -4.84 -0.68
C SER A 315 -14.69 -5.93 -1.53
N LEU A 316 -13.46 -6.35 -1.17
CA LEU A 316 -12.74 -7.43 -1.85
C LEU A 316 -13.50 -8.77 -1.84
N LEU A 317 -14.19 -9.09 -0.75
CA LEU A 317 -14.91 -10.36 -0.58
C LEU A 317 -16.32 -10.34 -1.19
N ALA A 318 -16.90 -9.15 -1.37
CA ALA A 318 -18.28 -8.99 -1.79
C ALA A 318 -18.45 -8.55 -3.25
N SER A 319 -17.47 -7.81 -3.78
CA SER A 319 -17.43 -7.32 -5.16
C SER A 319 -15.97 -7.11 -5.60
N GLU A 320 -15.52 -7.85 -6.61
CA GLU A 320 -14.27 -7.55 -7.33
C GLU A 320 -14.52 -6.50 -8.43
N ASP A 321 -15.47 -5.58 -8.21
CA ASP A 321 -15.82 -4.60 -9.23
C ASP A 321 -14.64 -3.63 -9.41
N PRO A 322 -14.17 -3.41 -10.64
CA PRO A 322 -13.14 -2.42 -10.89
C PRO A 322 -13.71 -1.02 -10.64
N ALA A 323 -12.83 -0.08 -10.33
CA ALA A 323 -13.19 1.33 -10.23
C ALA A 323 -13.90 1.85 -11.49
N ASP A 324 -14.90 2.70 -11.30
CA ASP A 324 -15.57 3.42 -12.36
C ASP A 324 -14.57 4.32 -13.11
N PRO A 325 -14.56 4.29 -14.46
CA PRO A 325 -13.63 5.09 -15.23
C PRO A 325 -13.98 6.58 -15.14
N VAL A 326 -13.13 7.35 -14.46
CA VAL A 326 -13.27 8.81 -14.36
C VAL A 326 -12.27 9.51 -15.29
N LYS A 327 -12.76 10.53 -16.00
CA LYS A 327 -11.89 11.29 -16.90
C LYS A 327 -11.05 12.29 -16.09
N THR A 328 -9.74 12.29 -16.33
CA THR A 328 -8.83 13.31 -15.78
C THR A 328 -9.36 14.74 -16.03
N PRO A 329 -9.46 15.59 -14.98
CA PRO A 329 -9.91 16.96 -15.10
C PRO A 329 -9.12 17.77 -16.13
N GLY A 330 -9.83 18.58 -16.93
CA GLY A 330 -9.22 19.41 -17.96
C GLY A 330 -8.51 20.64 -17.38
N LEU A 331 -7.35 20.99 -17.96
CA LEU A 331 -6.59 22.19 -17.59
C LEU A 331 -6.87 23.37 -18.51
N ALA A 332 -6.89 24.58 -17.95
CA ALA A 332 -7.06 25.83 -18.68
C ALA A 332 -5.75 26.28 -19.39
N SER A 333 -5.88 27.23 -20.32
CA SER A 333 -4.71 27.78 -21.01
C SER A 333 -3.77 28.48 -20.02
N GLY A 334 -2.50 28.07 -20.02
CA GLY A 334 -1.46 28.60 -19.12
C GLY A 334 -1.25 27.77 -17.86
N GLU A 335 -2.10 26.79 -17.58
CA GLU A 335 -1.89 25.80 -16.52
C GLU A 335 -0.96 24.70 -17.04
N LYS A 336 0.01 24.31 -16.21
CA LYS A 336 0.98 23.26 -16.55
C LYS A 336 0.80 22.09 -15.61
N SER A 337 0.35 20.96 -16.14
CA SER A 337 0.32 19.70 -15.40
C SER A 337 1.74 19.33 -14.98
N PHE A 338 1.87 18.85 -13.76
CA PHE A 338 3.07 18.16 -13.31
C PHE A 338 2.75 16.72 -12.87
N ASP A 339 1.50 16.46 -12.48
CA ASP A 339 1.07 15.12 -12.08
C ASP A 339 -0.42 14.85 -12.41
N SER A 340 -0.80 13.58 -12.54
CA SER A 340 -2.19 13.14 -12.77
C SER A 340 -2.32 11.62 -12.62
N GLY A 341 -3.44 11.16 -12.08
CA GLY A 341 -3.76 9.73 -11.97
C GLY A 341 -5.08 9.52 -11.22
N THR A 342 -5.24 8.35 -10.60
CA THR A 342 -6.23 8.09 -9.55
C THR A 342 -5.71 8.62 -8.22
N PHE A 343 -6.60 9.25 -7.47
CA PHE A 343 -6.36 9.83 -6.16
C PHE A 343 -6.44 8.77 -5.05
N GLY A 344 -7.43 7.88 -5.13
CA GLY A 344 -7.54 6.69 -4.27
C GLY A 344 -8.32 6.94 -2.98
N ALA A 345 -8.98 5.89 -2.48
CA ALA A 345 -9.87 5.95 -1.33
C ALA A 345 -9.11 6.27 -0.04
N LEU A 346 -7.91 5.68 0.16
CA LEU A 346 -7.08 5.97 1.32
C LEU A 346 -6.67 7.44 1.35
N THR A 347 -6.25 8.01 0.21
CA THR A 347 -5.87 9.42 0.12
C THR A 347 -7.05 10.34 0.44
N TRP A 348 -8.27 10.03 -0.05
CA TRP A 348 -9.47 10.77 0.31
C TRP A 348 -9.72 10.77 1.81
N TYR A 349 -9.62 9.59 2.45
CA TYR A 349 -9.79 9.46 3.88
C TYR A 349 -8.83 10.35 4.65
N LEU A 350 -7.53 10.28 4.35
CA LEU A 350 -6.50 11.08 5.02
C LEU A 350 -6.68 12.59 4.81
N VAL A 351 -7.01 13.01 3.58
CA VAL A 351 -7.26 14.42 3.25
C VAL A 351 -8.45 14.95 4.04
N LEU A 352 -9.56 14.22 4.05
CA LEU A 352 -10.76 14.63 4.76
C LEU A 352 -10.50 14.65 6.28
N ALA A 353 -9.91 13.60 6.84
CA ALA A 353 -9.61 13.46 8.27
C ALA A 353 -8.67 14.56 8.79
N ALA A 354 -7.82 15.14 7.93
CA ALA A 354 -6.98 16.27 8.32
C ALA A 354 -7.78 17.51 8.79
N ARG A 355 -9.08 17.64 8.46
CA ARG A 355 -9.90 18.79 8.90
C ARG A 355 -11.30 18.45 9.38
N ILE A 356 -11.89 17.34 8.99
CA ILE A 356 -13.23 16.93 9.41
C ILE A 356 -13.17 15.70 10.32
N PRO A 357 -14.21 15.43 11.14
CA PRO A 357 -14.21 14.26 12.03
C PRO A 357 -13.96 12.96 11.25
N GLU A 358 -13.12 12.08 11.78
CA GLU A 358 -12.70 10.82 11.14
C GLU A 358 -13.87 9.97 10.65
N LEU A 359 -14.96 9.87 11.42
CA LEU A 359 -16.14 9.12 10.99
C LEU A 359 -16.74 9.70 9.71
N ALA A 360 -16.90 11.02 9.63
CA ALA A 360 -17.42 11.66 8.43
C ALA A 360 -16.43 11.63 7.24
N ALA A 361 -15.13 11.48 7.52
CA ALA A 361 -14.11 11.26 6.50
C ALA A 361 -14.17 9.82 5.97
N LEU A 362 -14.32 8.84 6.86
CA LEU A 362 -14.42 7.43 6.52
C LEU A 362 -15.70 7.13 5.73
N ASP A 363 -16.85 7.60 6.21
CA ASP A 363 -18.14 7.43 5.51
C ASP A 363 -18.07 7.96 4.07
N ALA A 364 -17.44 9.12 3.87
CA ALA A 364 -17.27 9.70 2.53
C ALA A 364 -16.27 8.93 1.65
N ALA A 365 -15.22 8.35 2.25
CA ALA A 365 -14.23 7.56 1.52
C ALA A 365 -14.74 6.15 1.20
N ASP A 366 -15.60 5.56 2.04
CA ASP A 366 -16.22 4.24 1.82
C ASP A 366 -17.11 4.20 0.59
N GLY A 367 -17.69 5.35 0.22
CA GLY A 367 -18.55 5.46 -0.96
C GLY A 367 -17.78 5.76 -2.25
N TRP A 368 -16.46 5.56 -2.26
CA TRP A 368 -15.62 5.75 -3.44
C TRP A 368 -15.98 4.73 -4.51
N GLY A 369 -16.41 5.19 -5.69
CA GLY A 369 -16.59 4.33 -6.87
C GLY A 369 -15.50 4.54 -7.92
N GLY A 370 -14.84 5.70 -7.91
CA GLY A 370 -13.74 6.02 -8.81
C GLY A 370 -13.40 7.51 -8.78
N ASP A 371 -12.17 7.85 -9.15
CA ASP A 371 -11.76 9.24 -9.30
C ASP A 371 -10.63 9.42 -10.32
N ALA A 372 -10.39 10.68 -10.66
CA ALA A 372 -9.20 11.08 -11.39
C ALA A 372 -8.79 12.50 -11.00
N TYR A 373 -7.48 12.76 -10.89
CA TYR A 373 -6.94 14.07 -10.59
C TYR A 373 -5.96 14.57 -11.65
N ALA A 374 -5.81 15.88 -11.68
CA ALA A 374 -4.71 16.57 -12.35
C ALA A 374 -4.11 17.60 -11.40
N ALA A 375 -2.82 17.48 -11.11
CA ALA A 375 -2.04 18.45 -10.36
C ALA A 375 -1.26 19.36 -11.33
N TYR A 376 -1.33 20.66 -11.09
CA TYR A 376 -0.85 21.67 -12.02
C TYR A 376 -0.36 22.94 -11.33
N ARG A 377 0.50 23.67 -12.01
CA ARG A 377 0.94 25.01 -11.60
C ARG A 377 0.13 26.07 -12.36
N SER A 378 -0.45 27.02 -11.63
CA SER A 378 -1.23 28.14 -12.16
C SER A 378 -0.80 29.44 -11.48
N GLY A 379 -0.26 30.39 -12.25
CA GLY A 379 0.20 31.67 -11.68
C GLY A 379 1.30 31.56 -10.62
N GLY A 380 2.07 30.46 -10.61
CA GLY A 380 3.10 30.16 -9.60
C GLY A 380 2.57 29.47 -8.34
N GLU A 381 1.27 29.15 -8.26
CA GLU A 381 0.67 28.35 -7.20
C GLU A 381 0.47 26.91 -7.67
N SER A 382 0.70 25.95 -6.79
CA SER A 382 0.45 24.53 -7.03
C SER A 382 -1.00 24.21 -6.66
N CYS A 383 -1.71 23.58 -7.59
CA CYS A 383 -3.13 23.27 -7.48
C CYS A 383 -3.40 21.83 -7.89
N VAL A 384 -4.52 21.29 -7.42
CA VAL A 384 -5.07 20.02 -7.85
C VAL A 384 -6.54 20.20 -8.20
N SER A 385 -6.97 19.58 -9.28
CA SER A 385 -8.38 19.38 -9.62
C SER A 385 -8.65 17.88 -9.57
N ILE A 386 -9.73 17.47 -8.90
CA ILE A 386 -10.11 16.07 -8.72
C ILE A 386 -11.59 15.92 -9.07
N ASP A 387 -11.90 14.97 -9.94
CA ASP A 387 -13.27 14.54 -10.20
C ASP A 387 -13.49 13.21 -9.48
N PHE A 388 -14.54 13.12 -8.67
CA PHE A 388 -14.92 11.95 -7.89
C PHE A 388 -16.30 11.46 -8.31
N VAL A 389 -16.44 10.15 -8.42
CA VAL A 389 -17.70 9.42 -8.63
C VAL A 389 -17.87 8.47 -7.45
N GLY A 390 -19.04 8.46 -6.83
CA GLY A 390 -19.36 7.50 -5.78
C GLY A 390 -20.09 6.28 -6.34
N ASP A 391 -20.04 5.16 -5.62
CA ASP A 391 -20.71 3.89 -5.98
C ASP A 391 -22.19 4.08 -6.32
N ASN A 392 -22.83 5.03 -5.64
CA ASN A 392 -24.16 5.47 -5.97
C ASN A 392 -24.34 6.99 -5.73
N PRO A 393 -25.49 7.57 -6.13
CA PRO A 393 -25.74 8.99 -5.97
C PRO A 393 -25.70 9.50 -4.51
N SER A 394 -26.02 8.65 -3.52
CA SER A 394 -25.93 9.02 -2.11
C SER A 394 -24.48 9.29 -1.70
N ASP A 395 -23.56 8.45 -2.17
CA ASP A 395 -22.13 8.55 -1.86
C ASP A 395 -21.50 9.76 -2.55
N THR A 396 -21.92 10.04 -3.79
CA THR A 396 -21.56 11.28 -4.49
C THR A 396 -21.99 12.51 -3.69
N GLU A 397 -23.22 12.52 -3.16
CA GLU A 397 -23.70 13.61 -2.31
C GLU A 397 -22.95 13.68 -0.97
N GLU A 398 -22.58 12.53 -0.39
CA GLU A 398 -21.81 12.42 0.84
C GLU A 398 -20.43 13.04 0.72
N MET A 399 -19.66 12.63 -0.29
CA MET A 399 -18.35 13.21 -0.60
C MET A 399 -18.47 14.72 -0.83
N ALA A 400 -19.50 15.17 -1.56
CA ALA A 400 -19.73 16.59 -1.76
C ALA A 400 -20.03 17.35 -0.46
N ARG A 401 -20.72 16.75 0.52
CA ARG A 401 -20.93 17.32 1.86
C ARG A 401 -19.63 17.36 2.65
N ALA A 402 -18.86 16.27 2.65
CA ALA A 402 -17.58 16.16 3.35
C ALA A 402 -16.59 17.22 2.85
N LEU A 403 -16.41 17.34 1.53
CA LEU A 403 -15.51 18.34 0.93
C LEU A 403 -15.96 19.78 1.18
N ARG A 404 -17.28 20.05 1.24
CA ARG A 404 -17.78 21.39 1.62
C ARG A 404 -17.43 21.72 3.07
N GLN A 405 -17.52 20.76 3.99
CA GLN A 405 -17.10 20.93 5.38
C GLN A 405 -15.59 21.13 5.49
N TRP A 406 -14.82 20.33 4.76
CA TRP A 406 -13.36 20.41 4.69
C TRP A 406 -12.90 21.76 4.15
N SER A 407 -13.51 22.23 3.06
CA SER A 407 -13.23 23.54 2.44
C SER A 407 -13.57 24.70 3.37
N ALA A 408 -14.69 24.62 4.11
CA ALA A 408 -15.10 25.65 5.06
C ALA A 408 -14.16 25.80 6.27
N LYS A 409 -13.42 24.73 6.62
CA LYS A 409 -12.41 24.74 7.67
C LYS A 409 -11.00 25.09 7.18
N GLY A 410 -10.79 25.16 5.86
CA GLY A 410 -9.53 25.51 5.24
C GLY A 410 -9.34 27.01 4.99
N PRO A 411 -8.22 27.41 4.35
CA PRO A 411 -7.99 28.78 3.95
C PRO A 411 -9.06 29.29 2.97
N ALA A 412 -9.57 30.51 3.22
CA ALA A 412 -10.62 31.09 2.42
C ALA A 412 -10.21 31.23 0.93
N GLY A 413 -11.01 30.63 0.04
CA GLY A 413 -10.78 30.68 -1.41
C GLY A 413 -9.70 29.72 -1.93
N ALA A 414 -9.05 28.93 -1.06
CA ALA A 414 -8.05 27.95 -1.49
C ALA A 414 -8.69 26.72 -2.16
N ALA A 415 -9.93 26.37 -1.78
CA ALA A 415 -10.63 25.23 -2.35
C ALA A 415 -12.04 25.60 -2.84
N SER A 416 -12.53 24.85 -3.83
CA SER A 416 -13.90 24.95 -4.35
C SER A 416 -14.47 23.57 -4.61
N VAL A 417 -15.75 23.40 -4.29
CA VAL A 417 -16.50 22.16 -4.52
C VAL A 417 -17.69 22.50 -5.41
N LYS A 418 -17.81 21.80 -6.54
CA LYS A 418 -19.03 21.74 -7.36
C LYS A 418 -19.46 20.28 -7.41
N ALA A 419 -20.76 20.04 -7.49
CA ALA A 419 -21.28 18.70 -7.65
C ALA A 419 -22.46 18.74 -8.61
N ASP A 420 -22.57 17.73 -9.45
CA ASP A 420 -23.79 17.38 -10.16
C ASP A 420 -24.37 16.06 -9.59
N ALA A 421 -25.22 15.37 -10.37
CA ALA A 421 -25.89 14.17 -9.88
C ALA A 421 -24.97 12.94 -9.77
N THR A 422 -23.84 12.93 -10.48
CA THR A 422 -22.95 11.76 -10.56
C THR A 422 -21.49 12.08 -10.24
N THR A 423 -21.11 13.36 -10.27
CA THR A 423 -19.72 13.76 -10.15
C THR A 423 -19.55 14.90 -9.15
N VAL A 424 -18.53 14.80 -8.31
CA VAL A 424 -18.01 15.90 -7.50
C VAL A 424 -16.75 16.44 -8.16
N HIS A 425 -16.76 17.72 -8.51
CA HIS A 425 -15.59 18.45 -8.99
C HIS A 425 -14.98 19.23 -7.83
N PHE A 426 -13.82 18.79 -7.37
CA PHE A 426 -13.03 19.42 -6.35
C PHE A 426 -11.83 20.13 -6.97
N ARG A 427 -11.52 21.32 -6.46
CA ARG A 427 -10.26 22.02 -6.77
C ARG A 427 -9.69 22.57 -5.50
N SER A 428 -8.39 22.40 -5.29
CA SER A 428 -7.65 22.99 -4.17
C SER A 428 -6.32 23.55 -4.66
N CYS A 429 -5.88 24.66 -4.07
CA CYS A 429 -4.60 25.29 -4.36
C CYS A 429 -3.85 25.56 -3.07
N ALA A 430 -2.53 25.47 -3.14
CA ALA A 430 -1.64 25.70 -2.02
C ALA A 430 -1.79 27.14 -1.50
N ALA A 431 -1.85 27.30 -0.18
CA ALA A 431 -1.76 28.61 0.43
C ALA A 431 -0.36 29.21 0.22
N LYS A 432 -0.29 30.53 0.04
CA LYS A 432 0.98 31.24 -0.25
C LYS A 432 2.02 31.14 0.87
N ALA A 433 1.59 30.97 2.13
CA ALA A 433 2.46 30.79 3.29
C ALA A 433 1.68 30.25 4.49
N GLY A 434 2.32 29.42 5.32
CA GLY A 434 1.78 28.96 6.60
C GLY A 434 2.02 27.47 6.86
N ARG A 435 1.83 27.07 8.11
CA ARG A 435 1.62 25.66 8.47
C ARG A 435 0.24 25.22 7.95
N PRO A 436 0.07 23.92 7.64
CA PRO A 436 -1.24 23.33 7.38
C PRO A 436 -2.29 23.78 8.39
N VAL A 437 -3.48 24.12 7.91
CA VAL A 437 -4.65 24.42 8.76
C VAL A 437 -5.21 23.13 9.36
N GLY A 438 -5.04 22.02 8.66
CA GLY A 438 -5.36 20.67 9.13
C GLY A 438 -4.12 19.88 9.54
N SER A 439 -4.33 18.84 10.33
CA SER A 439 -3.33 17.83 10.64
C SER A 439 -4.02 16.49 10.71
N THR A 440 -3.51 15.50 10.00
CA THR A 440 -3.99 14.13 10.12
C THR A 440 -3.76 13.65 11.56
N PRO A 441 -4.77 13.10 12.26
CA PRO A 441 -4.55 12.50 13.58
C PRO A 441 -3.50 11.38 13.52
N ASP A 442 -2.67 11.25 14.55
CA ASP A 442 -1.61 10.22 14.59
C ASP A 442 -2.20 8.79 14.57
N ASP A 443 -3.40 8.63 15.13
CA ASP A 443 -4.18 7.40 15.19
C ASP A 443 -5.29 7.33 14.14
N VAL A 444 -5.19 8.08 13.04
CA VAL A 444 -6.26 8.16 12.02
C VAL A 444 -6.67 6.78 11.49
N LEU A 445 -5.75 5.81 11.36
CA LEU A 445 -6.10 4.46 10.88
C LEU A 445 -6.86 3.62 11.92
N SER A 446 -6.92 4.06 13.19
CA SER A 446 -7.57 3.32 14.26
C SER A 446 -9.05 3.07 13.99
N LEU A 447 -9.76 4.01 13.35
CA LEU A 447 -11.17 3.88 13.03
C LEU A 447 -11.45 2.77 11.99
N PRO A 448 -10.88 2.80 10.77
CA PRO A 448 -11.08 1.72 9.80
C PRO A 448 -10.58 0.37 10.32
N LEU A 449 -9.43 0.32 11.00
CA LEU A 449 -8.91 -0.92 11.61
C LEU A 449 -9.87 -1.50 12.65
N THR A 450 -10.43 -0.65 13.53
CA THR A 450 -11.40 -1.08 14.54
C THR A 450 -12.66 -1.66 13.88
N ARG A 451 -13.16 -1.04 12.81
CA ARG A 451 -14.28 -1.58 12.03
C ARG A 451 -13.94 -2.96 11.46
N THR A 452 -12.78 -3.11 10.85
CA THR A 452 -12.32 -4.37 10.26
C THR A 452 -12.23 -5.48 11.31
N TYR A 453 -11.56 -5.23 12.44
CA TYR A 453 -11.41 -6.26 13.48
C TYR A 453 -12.70 -6.59 14.23
N ILE A 454 -13.65 -5.66 14.37
CA ILE A 454 -15.00 -5.98 14.84
C ILE A 454 -15.72 -6.91 13.85
N THR A 455 -15.55 -6.67 12.55
CA THR A 455 -16.12 -7.53 11.50
C THR A 455 -15.52 -8.94 11.56
N ILE A 456 -14.20 -9.05 11.61
CA ILE A 456 -13.47 -10.33 11.75
C ILE A 456 -13.96 -11.10 12.98
N GLY A 457 -13.97 -10.48 14.17
CA GLY A 457 -14.41 -11.16 15.40
C GLY A 457 -15.88 -11.59 15.36
N ALA A 458 -16.73 -10.88 14.62
CA ALA A 458 -18.11 -11.29 14.38
C ALA A 458 -18.22 -12.51 13.45
N LEU A 459 -17.41 -12.56 12.39
CA LEU A 459 -17.31 -13.69 11.46
C LEU A 459 -16.82 -14.95 12.17
N GLU A 460 -15.74 -14.84 12.96
CA GLU A 460 -15.23 -15.93 13.80
C GLU A 460 -16.30 -16.47 14.78
N SER A 461 -17.24 -15.61 15.18
CA SER A 461 -18.38 -15.97 16.03
C SER A 461 -19.56 -16.59 15.27
N GLY A 462 -19.44 -16.77 13.96
CA GLY A 462 -20.45 -17.35 13.06
C GLY A 462 -21.53 -16.38 12.59
N ALA A 463 -21.29 -15.07 12.65
CA ALA A 463 -22.23 -14.10 12.11
C ALA A 463 -22.23 -14.13 10.56
N PRO A 464 -23.39 -13.98 9.89
CA PRO A 464 -23.42 -13.81 8.45
C PRO A 464 -22.62 -12.57 8.03
N PRO A 465 -21.86 -12.60 6.92
CA PRO A 465 -20.92 -11.53 6.62
C PRO A 465 -21.53 -10.13 6.45
N LEU A 466 -22.66 -10.03 5.73
CA LEU A 466 -23.38 -8.75 5.59
C LEU A 466 -23.84 -8.19 6.95
N SER A 467 -24.27 -9.08 7.87
CA SER A 467 -24.65 -8.68 9.23
C SER A 467 -23.45 -8.27 10.07
N ALA A 468 -22.30 -8.93 9.90
CA ALA A 468 -21.04 -8.59 10.57
C ALA A 468 -20.55 -7.19 10.16
N ARG A 469 -20.47 -6.91 8.86
CA ARG A 469 -20.11 -5.56 8.34
C ARG A 469 -21.10 -4.50 8.81
N CYS A 470 -22.41 -4.75 8.67
CA CYS A 470 -23.42 -3.80 9.14
C CYS A 470 -23.28 -3.52 10.65
N ALA A 471 -23.05 -4.55 11.47
CA ALA A 471 -22.91 -4.38 12.90
C ALA A 471 -21.65 -3.58 13.24
N ALA A 472 -20.51 -3.88 12.58
CA ALA A 472 -19.26 -3.14 12.75
C ALA A 472 -19.42 -1.65 12.42
N SER A 473 -20.05 -1.33 11.29
CA SER A 473 -20.40 0.05 10.93
C SER A 473 -21.29 0.69 12.00
N GLY A 474 -22.32 -0.02 12.48
CA GLY A 474 -23.18 0.45 13.57
C GLY A 474 -22.44 0.72 14.88
N PHE A 475 -21.41 -0.07 15.21
CA PHE A 475 -20.57 0.16 16.40
C PHE A 475 -19.77 1.45 16.31
N ILE A 476 -19.04 1.65 15.21
CA ILE A 476 -18.21 2.86 15.02
C ILE A 476 -19.05 4.14 14.92
N HIS A 477 -20.28 4.05 14.43
CA HIS A 477 -21.21 5.18 14.37
C HIS A 477 -21.82 5.55 15.72
N ARG A 478 -21.92 4.59 16.65
CA ARG A 478 -22.64 4.74 17.91
C ARG A 478 -21.74 4.99 19.10
N LEU A 479 -20.48 4.56 19.02
CA LEU A 479 -19.54 4.54 20.13
C LEU A 479 -18.21 5.17 19.70
N PRO A 480 -17.56 5.95 20.58
CA PRO A 480 -16.23 6.46 20.30
C PRO A 480 -15.20 5.32 20.31
N ILE A 481 -14.13 5.47 19.54
CA ILE A 481 -13.10 4.44 19.29
C ILE A 481 -12.43 3.99 20.58
N ASP A 482 -12.08 4.93 21.48
CA ASP A 482 -11.47 4.65 22.78
C ASP A 482 -12.31 3.67 23.61
N ARG A 483 -13.64 3.76 23.49
CA ARG A 483 -14.55 2.84 24.16
C ARG A 483 -14.60 1.47 23.47
N LEU A 484 -14.57 1.43 22.14
CA LEU A 484 -14.55 0.19 21.36
C LEU A 484 -13.28 -0.63 21.58
N GLN A 485 -12.13 0.04 21.67
CA GLN A 485 -10.82 -0.59 21.89
C GLN A 485 -10.52 -0.87 23.38
N GLY A 486 -11.26 -0.21 24.28
CA GLY A 486 -11.10 -0.34 25.72
C GLY A 486 -12.08 -1.30 26.37
N ASP A 487 -13.06 -0.74 27.07
CA ASP A 487 -13.92 -1.46 28.03
C ASP A 487 -15.34 -1.74 27.52
N PHE A 488 -15.57 -1.68 26.20
CA PHE A 488 -16.86 -2.02 25.63
C PHE A 488 -17.22 -3.49 25.92
N GLY A 489 -18.40 -3.70 26.51
CA GLY A 489 -18.85 -5.00 27.00
C GLY A 489 -18.71 -5.16 28.51
N GLU A 490 -17.97 -4.26 29.18
CA GLU A 490 -17.81 -4.25 30.62
C GLU A 490 -18.78 -3.27 31.33
N ARG A 491 -19.33 -2.29 30.59
CA ARG A 491 -20.18 -1.24 31.19
C ARG A 491 -21.67 -1.64 31.24
N PRO A 492 -22.41 -1.23 32.30
CA PRO A 492 -23.86 -1.37 32.33
C PRO A 492 -24.53 -0.68 31.14
N GLY A 493 -25.28 -1.44 30.34
CA GLY A 493 -25.98 -0.94 29.15
C GLY A 493 -25.32 -1.30 27.82
N ASP A 494 -24.06 -1.75 27.81
CA ASP A 494 -23.38 -2.16 26.57
C ASP A 494 -24.09 -3.32 25.87
N GLU A 495 -24.66 -4.27 26.63
CA GLU A 495 -25.47 -5.34 26.06
C GLU A 495 -26.76 -4.83 25.38
N ALA A 496 -27.34 -3.73 25.88
CA ALA A 496 -28.50 -3.13 25.23
C ALA A 496 -28.11 -2.46 23.90
N ILE A 497 -27.00 -1.71 23.90
CA ILE A 497 -26.43 -1.08 22.69
C ILE A 497 -26.08 -2.15 21.65
N ARG A 498 -25.35 -3.19 22.05
CA ARG A 498 -25.01 -4.34 21.20
C ARG A 498 -26.27 -4.93 20.57
N ARG A 499 -27.30 -5.23 21.37
CA ARG A 499 -28.55 -5.79 20.85
C ARG A 499 -29.30 -4.85 19.92
N GLU A 500 -29.23 -3.54 20.13
CA GLU A 500 -29.85 -2.56 19.25
C GLU A 500 -29.17 -2.55 17.88
N ILE A 501 -27.83 -2.47 17.86
CA ILE A 501 -27.02 -2.50 16.63
C ILE A 501 -27.24 -3.81 15.85
N TRP A 502 -27.15 -4.95 16.52
CA TRP A 502 -27.36 -6.24 15.85
C TRP A 502 -28.79 -6.45 15.34
N ARG A 503 -29.80 -5.77 15.92
CA ARG A 503 -31.19 -5.86 15.44
C ARG A 503 -31.45 -5.03 14.19
N SER A 504 -30.59 -4.06 13.87
CA SER A 504 -30.76 -3.22 12.68
C SER A 504 -30.14 -3.80 11.40
N CYS A 505 -29.49 -4.97 11.44
CA CYS A 505 -28.62 -5.48 10.36
C CYS A 505 -29.16 -6.66 9.52
#